data_AF-A0A2T0A1R0-F1
#
_entry.id   AF-A0A2T0A1R0-F1
#
_cell.length_a   1.000
_cell.length_b   1.000
_cell.length_c   1.000
_cell.angle_alpha   90.00
_cell.angle_beta   90.00
_cell.angle_gamma   90.00
#
_symmetry.space_group_name_H-M   'P 1'
#
loop_
_entity.id
_entity.type
_entity.pdbx_description
1 polymer ?
#
loop_
_entity_poly.entity_id
_entity_poly.type
_entity_poly.pdbx_seq_one_letter_code
_entity_poly.pdbx_strand_id
1 'polypeptide(L)'
;MIVEREMREEMDLKRMLAAWHVDCLPARGSLHQPWPYTAELLTEEEWDAGKTPLIKYAELRRQQRLRSDALNAIQDRQEALRPLYNRLQPLVTPRTQGVFVQFGQFIDLPSVKPLWRRDAAPEDAETWTRLESVLISDILHRVRLDKLRLFDRIARSLLGDGYRIGGFAQFVLEREPSPFVDFDPSKGLAPYFTALSDEDMNPIFHRLAALFRCGMCSKKLSYPAIAVHIDTKHGPYGLLSRACLPSDSFRTALKRLLGDVGAPLDISAVDFTAQYGPQCFDTYLRTRDGVTKKSEFESWRRVTSGSTVSEQRDLNDGFRRDSTDRDIVEIKPSTFPKLQWS
;
A
#
# COMPACT_ATOMS: atom_id res chain seq x y z
N MET A 1 -13.73 6.67 65.91
CA MET A 1 -14.85 6.10 65.13
C MET A 1 -15.43 7.03 64.06
N ILE A 2 -16.05 8.18 64.38
CA ILE A 2 -16.58 9.12 63.35
C ILE A 2 -15.43 9.79 62.56
N VAL A 3 -14.44 10.32 63.27
CA VAL A 3 -13.25 10.97 62.68
C VAL A 3 -12.40 10.03 61.80
N GLU A 4 -12.36 8.73 62.14
CA GLU A 4 -11.63 7.72 61.35
C GLU A 4 -12.38 7.24 60.11
N ARG A 5 -13.68 7.51 60.04
CA ARG A 5 -14.52 7.23 58.88
C ARG A 5 -14.40 8.38 57.88
N GLU A 6 -14.53 9.61 58.36
CA GLU A 6 -14.36 10.83 57.55
C GLU A 6 -12.94 10.93 56.95
N MET A 7 -11.89 10.61 57.73
CA MET A 7 -10.52 10.56 57.20
C MET A 7 -10.32 9.47 56.13
N ARG A 8 -11.02 8.34 56.24
CA ARG A 8 -10.95 7.27 55.25
C ARG A 8 -11.66 7.66 53.96
N GLU A 9 -12.85 8.23 54.07
CA GLU A 9 -13.63 8.74 52.95
C GLU A 9 -12.90 9.88 52.23
N GLU A 10 -12.23 10.79 52.94
CA GLU A 10 -11.42 11.86 52.34
C GLU A 10 -10.17 11.31 51.63
N MET A 11 -9.52 10.30 52.21
CA MET A 11 -8.38 9.61 51.58
C MET A 11 -8.78 8.82 50.34
N ASP A 12 -9.94 8.16 50.38
CA ASP A 12 -10.46 7.37 49.26
C ASP A 12 -10.96 8.28 48.13
N LEU A 13 -11.57 9.43 48.45
CA LEU A 13 -11.90 10.47 47.49
C LEU A 13 -10.64 11.06 46.84
N LYS A 14 -9.60 11.36 47.63
CA LYS A 14 -8.29 11.82 47.10
C LYS A 14 -7.64 10.76 46.21
N ARG A 15 -7.74 9.47 46.56
CA ARG A 15 -7.26 8.36 45.71
C ARG A 15 -8.07 8.20 44.43
N MET A 16 -9.40 8.33 44.49
CA MET A 16 -10.26 8.31 43.30
C MET A 16 -9.93 9.47 42.36
N LEU A 17 -9.78 10.68 42.90
CA LEU A 17 -9.42 11.87 42.12
C LEU A 17 -7.99 11.78 41.55
N ALA A 18 -7.03 11.18 42.29
CA ALA A 18 -5.69 10.91 41.78
C ALA A 18 -5.64 9.78 40.74
N ALA A 19 -6.57 8.81 40.80
CA ALA A 19 -6.70 7.76 39.79
C ALA A 19 -7.46 8.24 38.54
N TRP A 20 -8.33 9.25 38.68
CA TRP A 20 -9.04 9.92 37.59
C TRP A 20 -8.18 11.02 36.96
N HIS A 21 -7.03 10.63 36.42
CA HIS A 21 -6.42 11.41 35.35
C HIS A 21 -7.37 11.41 34.15
N VAL A 22 -7.65 12.61 33.62
CA VAL A 22 -8.57 12.89 32.50
C VAL A 22 -8.17 12.13 31.21
N ASP A 23 -6.98 11.54 31.19
CA ASP A 23 -6.36 10.86 30.04
C ASP A 23 -6.32 9.32 30.13
N CYS A 24 -6.81 8.69 31.20
CA CYS A 24 -6.77 7.22 31.33
C CYS A 24 -8.14 6.57 31.05
N LEU A 25 -8.21 5.78 29.96
CA LEU A 25 -9.29 4.82 29.70
C LEU A 25 -9.28 3.74 30.80
N PRO A 26 -10.39 3.46 31.51
CA PRO A 26 -10.48 2.24 32.30
C PRO A 26 -10.38 1.04 31.34
N ALA A 27 -9.49 0.09 31.66
CA ALA A 27 -9.36 -1.14 30.90
C ALA A 27 -10.71 -1.88 30.86
N ARG A 28 -10.98 -2.55 29.72
CA ARG A 28 -12.20 -3.35 29.42
C ARG A 28 -12.56 -4.41 30.48
N GLY A 29 -11.67 -4.71 31.43
CA GLY A 29 -11.85 -5.71 32.48
C GLY A 29 -12.44 -5.22 33.82
N SER A 30 -12.79 -3.94 33.98
CA SER A 30 -13.15 -3.39 35.31
C SER A 30 -14.64 -3.38 35.67
N LEU A 31 -15.56 -3.76 34.77
CA LEU A 31 -17.01 -3.77 35.07
C LEU A 31 -17.54 -5.12 35.58
N HIS A 32 -16.72 -6.18 35.57
CA HIS A 32 -17.10 -7.52 36.03
C HIS A 32 -16.45 -7.93 37.36
N GLN A 33 -15.64 -7.07 37.97
CA GLN A 33 -15.28 -7.26 39.37
C GLN A 33 -16.45 -6.78 40.23
N PRO A 34 -16.86 -7.53 41.27
CA PRO A 34 -17.84 -7.03 42.21
C PRO A 34 -17.29 -5.73 42.80
N TRP A 35 -17.92 -4.61 42.44
CA TRP A 35 -17.54 -3.30 42.91
C TRP A 35 -17.65 -3.34 44.45
N PRO A 36 -16.59 -3.06 45.22
CA PRO A 36 -16.58 -3.30 46.66
C PRO A 36 -17.42 -2.30 47.45
N TYR A 37 -18.08 -1.36 46.78
CA TYR A 37 -18.98 -0.38 47.39
C TYR A 37 -20.42 -0.89 47.28
N THR A 38 -21.14 -0.85 48.40
CA THR A 38 -22.59 -1.02 48.42
C THR A 38 -23.20 -0.01 47.44
N ALA A 39 -24.23 -0.41 46.69
CA ALA A 39 -24.97 0.48 45.79
C ALA A 39 -25.83 1.48 46.59
N GLU A 40 -25.25 2.12 47.60
CA GLU A 40 -25.84 3.20 48.35
C GLU A 40 -25.87 4.44 47.45
N LEU A 41 -27.04 5.08 47.40
CA LEU A 41 -27.22 6.32 46.67
C LEU A 41 -26.40 7.41 47.36
N LEU A 42 -25.69 8.22 46.58
CA LEU A 42 -25.00 9.41 47.08
C LEU A 42 -26.01 10.31 47.79
N THR A 43 -25.61 10.88 48.92
CA THR A 43 -26.34 11.99 49.56
C THR A 43 -26.29 13.24 48.66
N GLU A 44 -27.21 14.19 48.88
CA GLU A 44 -27.21 15.43 48.08
C GLU A 44 -25.90 16.23 48.24
N GLU A 45 -25.31 16.25 49.45
CA GLU A 45 -24.04 16.94 49.68
C GLU A 45 -22.88 16.28 48.92
N GLU A 46 -22.81 14.94 48.90
CA GLU A 46 -21.80 14.19 48.16
C GLU A 46 -21.98 14.33 46.65
N TRP A 47 -23.23 14.34 46.16
CA TRP A 47 -23.55 14.61 44.76
C TRP A 47 -23.12 16.02 44.37
N ASP A 48 -23.44 17.03 45.16
CA ASP A 48 -23.08 18.41 44.86
C ASP A 48 -21.57 18.65 44.86
N ALA A 49 -20.83 17.97 45.74
CA ALA A 49 -19.37 18.00 45.76
C ALA A 49 -18.73 17.29 44.54
N GLY A 50 -19.36 16.21 44.04
CA GLY A 50 -18.77 15.29 43.05
C GLY A 50 -19.37 15.31 41.64
N LYS A 51 -20.50 15.98 41.40
CA LYS A 51 -21.26 15.89 40.13
C LYS A 51 -20.53 16.46 38.92
N THR A 52 -19.73 17.52 39.11
CA THR A 52 -19.12 18.25 37.98
C THR A 52 -18.15 17.37 37.16
N PRO A 53 -17.19 16.63 37.77
CA PRO A 53 -16.36 15.66 37.07
C PRO A 53 -17.16 14.53 36.39
N LEU A 54 -18.20 14.02 37.05
CA LEU A 54 -19.05 12.94 36.53
C LEU A 54 -19.84 13.37 35.29
N ILE A 55 -20.44 14.56 35.32
CA ILE A 55 -21.15 15.15 34.17
C ILE A 55 -20.19 15.36 33.01
N LYS A 56 -19.02 15.97 33.24
CA LYS A 56 -17.99 16.18 32.20
C LYS A 56 -17.55 14.85 31.57
N TYR A 57 -17.35 13.80 32.37
CA TYR A 57 -17.01 12.48 31.87
C TYR A 57 -18.13 11.88 31.00
N ALA A 58 -19.39 11.97 31.45
CA ALA A 58 -20.55 11.51 30.69
C ALA A 58 -20.71 12.24 29.35
N GLU A 59 -20.49 13.56 29.34
CA GLU A 59 -20.49 14.39 28.13
C GLU A 59 -19.39 13.99 27.15
N LEU A 60 -18.14 13.84 27.62
CA LEU A 60 -17.02 13.37 26.80
C LEU A 60 -17.30 11.99 26.19
N ARG A 61 -17.82 11.05 26.98
CA ARG A 61 -18.22 9.72 26.50
C ARG A 61 -19.35 9.79 25.48
N ARG A 62 -20.34 10.65 25.69
CA ARG A 62 -21.42 10.88 24.72
C ARG A 62 -20.86 11.41 23.41
N GLN A 63 -19.97 12.40 23.44
CA GLN A 63 -19.33 12.95 22.25
C GLN A 63 -18.49 11.90 21.52
N GLN A 64 -17.72 11.09 22.24
CA GLN A 64 -16.93 9.99 21.66
C GLN A 64 -17.84 8.95 20.98
N ARG A 65 -18.94 8.54 21.62
CA ARG A 65 -19.93 7.63 21.01
C ARG A 65 -20.52 8.22 19.74
N LEU A 66 -21.03 9.46 19.79
CA LEU A 66 -21.61 10.11 18.62
C LEU A 66 -20.62 10.25 17.46
N ARG A 67 -19.33 10.52 17.74
CA ARG A 67 -18.29 10.54 16.71
C ARG A 67 -18.05 9.14 16.14
N SER A 68 -17.97 8.11 16.98
CA SER A 68 -17.80 6.73 16.53
C SER A 68 -18.99 6.27 15.69
N ASP A 69 -20.21 6.56 16.12
CA ASP A 69 -21.44 6.20 15.40
C ASP A 69 -21.50 6.90 14.04
N ALA A 70 -21.09 8.18 13.97
CA ALA A 70 -21.00 8.91 12.71
C ALA A 70 -19.96 8.32 11.75
N LEU A 71 -18.78 7.90 12.26
CA LEU A 71 -17.75 7.26 11.45
C LEU A 71 -18.18 5.87 10.96
N ASN A 72 -18.78 5.06 11.84
CA ASN A 72 -19.32 3.75 11.49
C ASN A 72 -20.40 3.88 10.42
N ALA A 73 -21.33 4.85 10.57
CA ALA A 73 -22.37 5.09 9.57
C ALA A 73 -21.82 5.51 8.19
N ILE A 74 -20.67 6.21 8.14
CA ILE A 74 -19.99 6.52 6.89
C ILE A 74 -19.40 5.23 6.29
N GLN A 75 -18.70 4.44 7.11
CA GLN A 75 -18.08 3.20 6.68
C GLN A 75 -19.12 2.20 6.16
N ASP A 76 -20.26 2.07 6.83
CA ASP A 76 -21.36 1.18 6.42
C ASP A 76 -21.93 1.58 5.06
N ARG A 77 -22.10 2.89 4.78
CA ARG A 77 -22.58 3.36 3.47
C ARG A 77 -21.57 3.16 2.36
N GLN A 78 -20.28 3.36 2.66
CA GLN A 78 -19.22 3.06 1.70
C GLN A 78 -19.24 1.56 1.39
N GLU A 79 -19.27 0.73 2.42
CA GLU A 79 -19.31 -0.74 2.33
C GLU A 79 -20.52 -1.23 1.53
N ALA A 80 -21.68 -0.58 1.64
CA ALA A 80 -22.88 -0.88 0.87
C ALA A 80 -22.70 -0.75 -0.67
N LEU A 81 -21.67 -0.03 -1.14
CA LEU A 81 -21.33 0.06 -2.56
C LEU A 81 -20.43 -1.07 -3.07
N ARG A 82 -20.05 -2.04 -2.23
CA ARG A 82 -19.25 -3.19 -2.66
C ARG A 82 -19.90 -4.03 -3.76
N PRO A 83 -21.22 -4.30 -3.75
CA PRO A 83 -21.87 -5.02 -4.85
C PRO A 83 -21.70 -4.30 -6.20
N LEU A 84 -21.81 -2.97 -6.22
CA LEU A 84 -21.58 -2.15 -7.41
C LEU A 84 -20.12 -2.24 -7.88
N TYR A 85 -19.16 -2.11 -6.96
CA TYR A 85 -17.73 -2.28 -7.25
C TYR A 85 -17.44 -3.65 -7.91
N ASN A 86 -17.95 -4.73 -7.31
CA ASN A 86 -17.76 -6.10 -7.82
C ASN A 86 -18.43 -6.31 -9.19
N ARG A 87 -19.57 -5.63 -9.46
CA ARG A 87 -20.25 -5.67 -10.76
C ARG A 87 -19.45 -4.96 -11.85
N LEU A 88 -18.78 -3.85 -11.53
CA LEU A 88 -18.01 -3.05 -12.50
C LEU A 88 -16.63 -3.66 -12.83
N GLN A 89 -16.01 -4.36 -11.88
CA GLN A 89 -14.70 -4.98 -12.06
C GLN A 89 -14.57 -5.86 -13.33
N PRO A 90 -15.46 -6.83 -13.62
CA PRO A 90 -15.37 -7.65 -14.82
C PRO A 90 -15.61 -6.88 -16.13
N LEU A 91 -16.25 -5.70 -16.07
CA LEU A 91 -16.51 -4.86 -17.25
C LEU A 91 -15.29 -4.02 -17.64
N VAL A 92 -14.50 -3.60 -16.64
CA VAL A 92 -13.33 -2.74 -16.84
C VAL A 92 -12.06 -3.53 -17.04
N THR A 93 -11.83 -4.59 -16.25
CA THR A 93 -10.56 -5.34 -16.24
C THR A 93 -10.07 -5.84 -17.60
N PRO A 94 -10.92 -6.25 -18.57
CA PRO A 94 -10.46 -6.60 -19.91
C PRO A 94 -9.84 -5.42 -20.68
N ARG A 95 -10.31 -4.20 -20.41
CA ARG A 95 -9.85 -2.95 -21.06
C ARG A 95 -8.56 -2.40 -20.46
N THR A 96 -8.18 -2.90 -19.28
CA THR A 96 -7.07 -2.37 -18.45
C THR A 96 -6.05 -3.44 -18.11
N GLN A 97 -5.98 -4.51 -18.90
CA GLN A 97 -5.03 -5.62 -18.72
C GLN A 97 -5.10 -6.25 -17.31
N GLY A 98 -6.31 -6.33 -16.74
CA GLY A 98 -6.56 -6.87 -15.41
C GLY A 98 -6.42 -5.86 -14.26
N VAL A 99 -6.01 -4.62 -14.52
CA VAL A 99 -5.88 -3.58 -13.48
C VAL A 99 -7.24 -2.97 -13.17
N PHE A 100 -7.58 -2.84 -11.89
CA PHE A 100 -8.77 -2.13 -11.44
C PHE A 100 -8.42 -1.15 -10.32
N VAL A 101 -9.26 -0.14 -10.12
CA VAL A 101 -9.11 0.77 -8.98
C VAL A 101 -9.36 0.01 -7.69
N GLN A 102 -8.64 0.35 -6.63
CA GLN A 102 -8.89 -0.24 -5.33
C GLN A 102 -10.20 0.28 -4.74
N PHE A 103 -10.84 -0.49 -3.86
CA PHE A 103 -12.13 -0.08 -3.28
C PHE A 103 -12.09 1.30 -2.60
N GLY A 104 -11.04 1.60 -1.83
CA GLY A 104 -10.89 2.93 -1.22
C GLY A 104 -10.81 4.06 -2.27
N GLN A 105 -10.10 3.82 -3.39
CA GLN A 105 -10.03 4.78 -4.50
C GLN A 105 -11.38 4.90 -5.22
N PHE A 106 -12.10 3.79 -5.39
CA PHE A 106 -13.42 3.75 -6.00
C PHE A 106 -14.41 4.62 -5.23
N ILE A 107 -14.45 4.48 -3.91
CA ILE A 107 -15.31 5.27 -3.01
C ILE A 107 -15.01 6.78 -3.10
N ASP A 108 -13.75 7.15 -3.36
CA ASP A 108 -13.32 8.54 -3.52
C ASP A 108 -13.49 9.10 -4.94
N LEU A 109 -13.94 8.31 -5.92
CA LEU A 109 -14.16 8.81 -7.29
C LEU A 109 -15.24 9.90 -7.33
N PRO A 110 -15.09 10.93 -8.17
CA PRO A 110 -16.08 12.01 -8.29
C PRO A 110 -17.50 11.52 -8.55
N SER A 111 -17.67 10.50 -9.40
CA SER A 111 -18.96 9.90 -9.71
C SER A 111 -19.53 8.99 -8.60
N VAL A 112 -18.69 8.48 -7.70
CA VAL A 112 -19.09 7.52 -6.64
C VAL A 112 -19.31 8.21 -5.29
N LYS A 113 -18.53 9.25 -5.01
CA LYS A 113 -18.56 10.02 -3.76
C LYS A 113 -19.96 10.53 -3.37
N PRO A 114 -20.81 10.99 -4.31
CA PRO A 114 -22.18 11.39 -4.00
C PRO A 114 -23.05 10.24 -3.49
N LEU A 115 -22.81 8.99 -3.94
CA LEU A 115 -23.66 7.83 -3.67
C LEU A 115 -23.68 7.40 -2.19
N TRP A 116 -22.65 7.76 -1.41
CA TRP A 116 -22.53 7.39 0.00
C TRP A 116 -22.44 8.59 0.95
N ARG A 117 -22.33 9.83 0.43
CA ARG A 117 -22.39 11.05 1.26
C ARG A 117 -23.82 11.27 1.77
N ARG A 118 -23.95 11.91 2.95
CA ARG A 118 -25.27 12.21 3.57
C ARG A 118 -26.20 12.88 2.54
N ASP A 119 -27.48 12.50 2.60
CA ASP A 119 -28.61 12.98 1.79
C ASP A 119 -28.85 12.28 0.45
N ALA A 120 -27.98 11.37 0.01
CA ALA A 120 -28.37 10.40 -1.01
C ALA A 120 -29.30 9.36 -0.37
N ALA A 121 -30.54 9.25 -0.88
CA ALA A 121 -31.37 8.08 -0.59
C ALA A 121 -30.55 6.82 -0.95
N PRO A 122 -30.70 5.68 -0.24
CA PRO A 122 -30.07 4.45 -0.68
C PRO A 122 -30.49 4.19 -2.13
N GLU A 123 -29.59 4.45 -3.07
CA GLU A 123 -29.89 4.38 -4.49
C GLU A 123 -30.16 2.93 -4.85
N ASP A 124 -31.26 2.71 -5.57
CA ASP A 124 -31.66 1.39 -6.02
C ASP A 124 -30.77 0.90 -7.17
N ALA A 125 -30.87 -0.41 -7.46
CA ALA A 125 -30.11 -1.05 -8.52
C ALA A 125 -30.40 -0.46 -9.92
N GLU A 126 -31.55 0.19 -10.11
CA GLU A 126 -31.94 0.84 -11.36
C GLU A 126 -31.14 2.14 -11.57
N THR A 127 -30.98 2.95 -10.52
CA THR A 127 -30.18 4.17 -10.53
C THR A 127 -28.71 3.89 -10.84
N TRP A 128 -28.14 2.84 -10.25
CA TRP A 128 -26.76 2.41 -10.54
C TRP A 128 -26.56 2.00 -12.00
N THR A 129 -27.56 1.37 -12.60
CA THR A 129 -27.50 0.95 -14.01
C THR A 129 -27.48 2.15 -14.94
N ARG A 130 -28.15 3.26 -14.59
CA ARG A 130 -28.12 4.50 -15.36
C ARG A 130 -26.77 5.24 -15.25
N LEU A 131 -26.08 5.10 -14.12
CA LEU A 131 -24.76 5.72 -13.88
C LEU A 131 -23.58 4.87 -14.38
N GLU A 132 -23.82 3.63 -14.81
CA GLU A 132 -22.77 2.65 -15.12
C GLU A 132 -21.71 3.20 -16.11
N SER A 133 -22.13 3.89 -17.17
CA SER A 133 -21.21 4.46 -18.16
C SER A 133 -20.29 5.54 -17.58
N VAL A 134 -20.83 6.41 -16.71
CA VAL A 134 -20.08 7.47 -16.02
C VAL A 134 -19.10 6.85 -15.02
N LEU A 135 -19.55 5.87 -14.23
CA LEU A 135 -18.69 5.14 -13.29
C LEU A 135 -17.54 4.44 -14.01
N ILE A 136 -17.81 3.76 -15.13
CA ILE A 136 -16.78 3.10 -15.94
C ILE A 136 -15.78 4.13 -16.47
N SER A 137 -16.25 5.28 -16.97
CA SER A 137 -15.38 6.35 -17.46
C SER A 137 -14.45 6.88 -16.37
N ASP A 138 -14.98 7.18 -15.18
CA ASP A 138 -14.19 7.65 -14.03
C ASP A 138 -13.15 6.62 -13.58
N ILE A 139 -13.53 5.34 -13.55
CA ILE A 139 -12.61 4.24 -13.24
C ILE A 139 -11.48 4.15 -14.28
N LEU A 140 -11.83 4.14 -15.57
CA LEU A 140 -10.83 4.06 -16.65
C LEU A 140 -9.88 5.25 -16.61
N HIS A 141 -10.41 6.46 -16.39
CA HIS A 141 -9.61 7.65 -16.20
C HIS A 141 -8.66 7.51 -15.02
N ARG A 142 -9.13 6.99 -13.88
CA ARG A 142 -8.27 6.79 -12.71
C ARG A 142 -7.19 5.74 -12.94
N VAL A 143 -7.51 4.60 -13.55
CA VAL A 143 -6.52 3.57 -13.91
C VAL A 143 -5.46 4.14 -14.85
N ARG A 144 -5.89 4.95 -15.83
CA ARG A 144 -4.99 5.64 -16.77
C ARG A 144 -4.04 6.60 -16.06
N LEU A 145 -4.53 7.40 -15.10
CA LEU A 145 -3.69 8.28 -14.29
C LEU A 145 -2.66 7.50 -13.46
N ASP A 146 -3.08 6.41 -12.80
CA ASP A 146 -2.15 5.59 -12.02
C ASP A 146 -1.09 4.94 -12.94
N LYS A 147 -1.48 4.47 -14.14
CA LYS A 147 -0.55 3.95 -15.17
C LYS A 147 0.48 5.00 -15.59
N LEU A 148 0.07 6.24 -15.87
CA LEU A 148 0.97 7.34 -16.24
C LEU A 148 2.01 7.64 -15.16
N ARG A 149 1.59 7.63 -13.89
CA ARG A 149 2.51 7.88 -12.76
C ARG A 149 3.50 6.74 -12.59
N LEU A 150 3.07 5.50 -12.80
CA LEU A 150 3.98 4.35 -12.80
C LEU A 150 4.95 4.40 -13.98
N PHE A 151 4.46 4.78 -15.16
CA PHE A 151 5.28 4.97 -16.36
C PHE A 151 6.37 6.01 -16.12
N ASP A 152 6.02 7.22 -15.68
CA ASP A 152 6.98 8.31 -15.42
C ASP A 152 8.06 7.86 -14.43
N ARG A 153 7.65 7.20 -13.34
CA ARG A 153 8.56 6.66 -12.32
C ARG A 153 9.57 5.66 -12.91
N ILE A 154 9.11 4.67 -13.66
CA ILE A 154 10.01 3.62 -14.18
C ILE A 154 10.85 4.14 -15.35
N ALA A 155 10.27 4.97 -16.23
CA ALA A 155 10.97 5.47 -17.40
C ALA A 155 12.08 6.45 -17.02
N ARG A 156 11.87 7.33 -16.03
CA ARG A 156 12.94 8.17 -15.48
C ARG A 156 14.03 7.36 -14.78
N SER A 157 13.67 6.31 -14.04
CA SER A 157 14.65 5.40 -13.44
C SER A 157 15.52 4.74 -14.50
N LEU A 158 14.91 4.20 -15.55
CA LEU A 158 15.62 3.58 -16.67
C LEU A 158 16.53 4.57 -17.38
N LEU A 159 16.07 5.81 -17.62
CA LEU A 159 16.89 6.86 -18.21
C LEU A 159 18.11 7.18 -17.32
N GLY A 160 17.90 7.32 -16.01
CA GLY A 160 18.97 7.54 -15.02
C GLY A 160 19.98 6.38 -14.94
N ASP A 161 19.50 5.15 -15.10
CA ASP A 161 20.34 3.95 -15.19
C ASP A 161 21.01 3.81 -16.58
N GLY A 162 20.81 4.75 -17.51
CA GLY A 162 21.45 4.82 -18.83
C GLY A 162 20.79 3.96 -19.92
N TYR A 163 19.54 3.55 -19.75
CA TYR A 163 18.76 2.88 -20.80
C TYR A 163 18.22 3.92 -21.79
N ARG A 164 18.15 3.54 -23.08
CA ARG A 164 17.50 4.37 -24.11
C ARG A 164 16.00 4.17 -24.05
N ILE A 165 15.22 5.23 -23.88
CA ILE A 165 13.75 5.14 -23.89
C ILE A 165 13.24 5.09 -25.33
N GLY A 166 13.66 6.03 -26.18
CA GLY A 166 13.25 6.13 -27.58
C GLY A 166 11.82 6.65 -27.79
N GLY A 167 11.52 6.97 -29.05
CA GLY A 167 10.18 7.36 -29.51
C GLY A 167 9.61 8.62 -28.85
N PHE A 168 8.28 8.72 -28.87
CA PHE A 168 7.57 9.84 -28.26
C PHE A 168 7.71 9.86 -26.73
N ALA A 169 7.79 8.68 -26.10
CA ALA A 169 8.06 8.53 -24.67
C ALA A 169 9.31 9.31 -24.20
N GLN A 170 10.42 9.22 -24.94
CA GLN A 170 11.63 9.97 -24.61
C GLN A 170 11.41 11.48 -24.72
N PHE A 171 10.77 11.93 -25.79
CA PHE A 171 10.45 13.35 -25.98
C PHE A 171 9.61 13.92 -24.83
N VAL A 172 8.59 13.18 -24.37
CA VAL A 172 7.76 13.60 -23.21
C VAL A 172 8.62 13.78 -21.96
N LEU A 173 9.49 12.81 -21.64
CA LEU A 173 10.32 12.85 -20.43
C LEU A 173 11.35 13.98 -20.43
N GLU A 174 11.86 14.36 -21.60
CA GLU A 174 12.81 15.47 -21.80
C GLU A 174 12.13 16.84 -21.70
N ARG A 175 10.87 16.96 -22.13
CA ARG A 175 10.12 18.23 -22.17
C ARG A 175 9.33 18.51 -20.89
N GLU A 176 8.80 17.47 -20.27
CA GLU A 176 7.95 17.59 -19.09
C GLU A 176 8.63 16.93 -17.90
N PRO A 177 9.01 17.68 -16.85
CA PRO A 177 9.68 17.13 -15.67
C PRO A 177 8.73 16.35 -14.75
N SER A 178 7.42 16.41 -14.99
CA SER A 178 6.38 15.79 -14.19
C SER A 178 5.17 15.43 -15.06
N PRO A 179 4.41 14.37 -14.71
CA PRO A 179 3.11 14.06 -15.33
C PRO A 179 2.06 15.15 -15.18
N PHE A 180 2.25 16.09 -14.26
CA PHE A 180 1.27 17.09 -13.87
C PHE A 180 1.77 18.51 -14.13
N VAL A 181 0.84 19.38 -14.52
CA VAL A 181 1.08 20.82 -14.68
C VAL A 181 1.55 21.39 -13.34
N ASP A 182 2.67 22.14 -13.36
CA ASP A 182 3.30 22.72 -12.18
C ASP A 182 3.53 21.73 -11.02
N PHE A 183 3.74 20.45 -11.32
CA PHE A 183 3.90 19.39 -10.32
C PHE A 183 2.66 19.17 -9.43
N ASP A 184 1.49 19.70 -9.81
CA ASP A 184 0.27 19.68 -9.03
C ASP A 184 -0.81 18.80 -9.69
N PRO A 185 -1.14 17.63 -9.11
CA PRO A 185 -2.19 16.76 -9.62
C PRO A 185 -3.56 17.42 -9.76
N SER A 186 -3.84 18.49 -9.01
CA SER A 186 -5.12 19.22 -9.09
C SER A 186 -5.24 20.08 -10.35
N LYS A 187 -4.12 20.43 -10.98
CA LYS A 187 -4.07 21.22 -12.24
C LYS A 187 -4.19 20.36 -13.49
N GLY A 188 -4.29 19.04 -13.33
CA GLY A 188 -4.40 18.08 -14.43
C GLY A 188 -3.06 17.64 -14.99
N LEU A 189 -3.13 16.77 -16.02
CA LEU A 189 -1.96 16.22 -16.68
C LEU A 189 -1.24 17.29 -17.52
N ALA A 190 0.07 17.19 -17.58
CA ALA A 190 0.86 17.98 -18.52
C ALA A 190 0.50 17.62 -19.98
N PRO A 191 0.60 18.57 -20.93
CA PRO A 191 0.13 18.38 -22.30
C PRO A 191 0.67 17.14 -23.03
N TYR A 192 1.98 16.87 -22.97
CA TYR A 192 2.56 15.72 -23.66
C TYR A 192 2.29 14.40 -22.93
N PHE A 193 2.24 14.41 -21.60
CA PHE A 193 1.73 13.27 -20.82
C PHE A 193 0.27 12.93 -21.14
N THR A 194 -0.55 13.94 -21.49
CA THR A 194 -1.94 13.72 -21.94
C THR A 194 -1.98 12.98 -23.28
N ALA A 195 -1.06 13.33 -24.21
CA ALA A 195 -0.96 12.72 -25.53
C ALA A 195 -0.31 11.32 -25.54
N LEU A 196 0.41 10.95 -24.47
CA LEU A 196 1.15 9.70 -24.39
C LEU A 196 0.23 8.48 -24.45
N SER A 197 0.30 7.67 -25.50
CA SER A 197 -0.59 6.52 -25.69
C SER A 197 -0.09 5.23 -25.01
N ASP A 198 -0.93 4.19 -25.00
CA ASP A 198 -0.51 2.85 -24.59
C ASP A 198 0.56 2.27 -25.53
N GLU A 199 0.54 2.61 -26.81
CA GLU A 199 1.55 2.20 -27.80
C GLU A 199 2.92 2.80 -27.50
N ASP A 200 2.95 4.02 -26.92
CA ASP A 200 4.19 4.67 -26.49
C ASP A 200 4.74 4.06 -25.19
N MET A 201 3.87 3.71 -24.24
CA MET A 201 4.28 3.23 -22.92
C MET A 201 4.62 1.74 -22.88
N ASN A 202 3.86 0.91 -23.58
CA ASN A 202 3.98 -0.55 -23.49
C ASN A 202 5.38 -1.08 -23.87
N PRO A 203 6.08 -0.54 -24.90
CA PRO A 203 7.45 -0.93 -25.21
C PRO A 203 8.43 -0.71 -24.04
N ILE A 204 8.17 0.26 -23.16
CA ILE A 204 8.97 0.48 -21.95
C ILE A 204 8.56 -0.51 -20.86
N PHE A 205 7.26 -0.67 -20.61
CA PHE A 205 6.76 -1.60 -19.58
C PHE A 205 7.10 -3.06 -19.85
N HIS A 206 7.26 -3.45 -21.11
CA HIS A 206 7.60 -4.83 -21.47
C HIS A 206 9.07 -5.20 -21.26
N ARG A 207 9.96 -4.21 -21.05
CA ARG A 207 11.39 -4.48 -20.85
C ARG A 207 11.63 -5.26 -19.57
N LEU A 208 12.59 -6.17 -19.59
CA LEU A 208 12.99 -6.93 -18.41
C LEU A 208 13.38 -6.01 -17.23
N ALA A 209 14.01 -4.87 -17.51
CA ALA A 209 14.44 -3.92 -16.50
C ALA A 209 13.30 -3.05 -15.93
N ALA A 210 12.12 -3.03 -16.57
CA ALA A 210 10.96 -2.24 -16.13
C ALA A 210 10.17 -2.92 -15.00
N LEU A 211 10.86 -3.26 -13.92
CA LEU A 211 10.29 -3.92 -12.75
C LEU A 211 9.93 -2.91 -11.66
N PHE A 212 8.84 -3.19 -10.97
CA PHE A 212 8.45 -2.56 -9.73
C PHE A 212 8.61 -3.53 -8.58
N ARG A 213 9.18 -3.07 -7.47
CA ARG A 213 9.21 -3.79 -6.20
C ARG A 213 7.94 -3.49 -5.42
N CYS A 214 7.23 -4.53 -4.99
CA CYS A 214 6.14 -4.39 -4.01
C CYS A 214 6.69 -3.93 -2.66
N GLY A 215 6.18 -2.82 -2.10
CA GLY A 215 6.60 -2.28 -0.81
C GLY A 215 6.20 -3.12 0.40
N MET A 216 5.41 -4.19 0.22
CA MET A 216 4.99 -5.10 1.30
C MET A 216 5.81 -6.39 1.32
N CYS A 217 5.88 -7.10 0.19
CA CYS A 217 6.56 -8.40 0.10
C CYS A 217 7.86 -8.38 -0.72
N SER A 218 8.25 -7.21 -1.25
CA SER A 218 9.46 -6.99 -2.05
C SER A 218 9.61 -7.81 -3.32
N LYS A 219 8.54 -8.50 -3.73
CA LYS A 219 8.47 -9.14 -5.04
C LYS A 219 8.58 -8.10 -6.13
N LYS A 220 9.42 -8.39 -7.13
CA LYS A 220 9.69 -7.54 -8.29
C LYS A 220 8.86 -8.04 -9.47
N LEU A 221 8.03 -7.17 -10.03
CA LEU A 221 7.02 -7.51 -11.04
C LEU A 221 6.95 -6.40 -12.08
N SER A 222 6.70 -6.74 -13.34
CA SER A 222 6.39 -5.75 -14.39
C SER A 222 5.00 -5.15 -14.19
N TYR A 223 4.71 -4.06 -14.89
CA TYR A 223 3.33 -3.64 -15.14
C TYR A 223 2.71 -4.52 -16.24
N PRO A 224 1.44 -4.95 -16.15
CA PRO A 224 0.45 -4.66 -15.11
C PRO A 224 0.52 -5.57 -13.87
N ALA A 225 1.39 -6.59 -13.87
CA ALA A 225 1.44 -7.62 -12.83
C ALA A 225 1.63 -7.08 -11.40
N ILE A 226 2.39 -5.99 -11.21
CA ILE A 226 2.56 -5.35 -9.91
C ILE A 226 1.23 -4.80 -9.36
N ALA A 227 0.39 -4.21 -10.21
CA ALA A 227 -0.87 -3.63 -9.79
C ALA A 227 -1.86 -4.71 -9.37
N VAL A 228 -1.99 -5.76 -10.20
CA VAL A 228 -2.80 -6.95 -9.88
C VAL A 228 -2.30 -7.63 -8.60
N HIS A 229 -0.98 -7.73 -8.42
CA HIS A 229 -0.41 -8.34 -7.22
C HIS A 229 -0.71 -7.56 -5.94
N ILE A 230 -0.55 -6.23 -5.95
CA ILE A 230 -0.83 -5.39 -4.77
C ILE A 230 -2.30 -5.53 -4.37
N ASP A 231 -3.21 -5.46 -5.35
CA ASP A 231 -4.65 -5.59 -5.10
C ASP A 231 -5.02 -6.97 -4.52
N THR A 232 -4.58 -8.04 -5.19
CA THR A 232 -4.97 -9.42 -4.83
C THR A 232 -4.26 -10.02 -3.62
N LYS A 233 -3.06 -9.53 -3.26
CA LYS A 233 -2.23 -10.12 -2.18
C LYS A 233 -2.04 -9.22 -0.96
N HIS A 234 -2.18 -7.91 -1.13
CA HIS A 234 -1.92 -6.94 -0.05
C HIS A 234 -3.11 -6.02 0.24
N GLY A 235 -4.23 -6.24 -0.45
CA GLY A 235 -5.47 -5.53 -0.22
C GLY A 235 -5.48 -4.11 -0.80
N PRO A 236 -6.53 -3.35 -0.50
CA PRO A 236 -7.02 -2.24 -1.33
C PRO A 236 -6.29 -0.91 -1.10
N TYR A 237 -5.06 -0.91 -0.58
CA TYR A 237 -4.39 0.32 -0.19
C TYR A 237 -3.12 0.59 -0.99
N GLY A 238 -3.10 1.74 -1.67
CA GLY A 238 -1.89 2.44 -2.09
C GLY A 238 -1.07 1.78 -3.20
N LEU A 239 -1.65 1.51 -4.38
CA LEU A 239 -0.88 1.05 -5.56
C LEU A 239 0.40 1.89 -5.75
N LEU A 240 0.24 3.21 -5.84
CA LEU A 240 1.35 4.12 -6.14
C LEU A 240 2.36 4.26 -5.00
N SER A 241 1.96 4.04 -3.74
CA SER A 241 2.89 4.04 -2.61
C SER A 241 3.62 2.70 -2.46
N ARG A 242 3.02 1.61 -2.94
CA ARG A 242 3.56 0.25 -2.83
C ARG A 242 4.30 -0.25 -4.07
N ALA A 243 4.06 0.31 -5.26
CA ALA A 243 4.80 -0.04 -6.48
C ALA A 243 6.12 0.75 -6.55
N CYS A 244 7.08 0.40 -5.71
CA CYS A 244 8.37 1.09 -5.60
C CYS A 244 9.31 0.69 -6.75
N LEU A 245 10.37 1.48 -6.98
CA LEU A 245 11.50 1.02 -7.78
C LEU A 245 12.28 -0.06 -6.99
N PRO A 246 12.83 -1.09 -7.66
CA PRO A 246 13.84 -1.95 -7.07
C PRO A 246 15.06 -1.14 -6.59
N SER A 247 15.83 -1.68 -5.65
CA SER A 247 17.06 -1.01 -5.17
C SER A 247 18.06 -0.72 -6.31
N ASP A 248 18.86 0.33 -6.15
CA ASP A 248 19.90 0.69 -7.12
C ASP A 248 20.90 -0.45 -7.34
N SER A 249 21.22 -1.19 -6.27
CA SER A 249 22.04 -2.41 -6.31
C SER A 249 21.45 -3.46 -7.24
N PHE A 250 20.15 -3.75 -7.10
CA PHE A 250 19.46 -4.72 -7.95
C PHE A 250 19.42 -4.26 -9.41
N ARG A 251 19.08 -2.99 -9.67
CA ARG A 251 19.02 -2.46 -11.04
C ARG A 251 20.40 -2.50 -11.72
N THR A 252 21.45 -2.16 -10.98
CA THR A 252 22.84 -2.27 -11.45
C THR A 252 23.23 -3.72 -11.72
N ALA A 253 22.89 -4.65 -10.82
CA ALA A 253 23.16 -6.08 -10.98
C ALA A 253 22.45 -6.65 -12.20
N LEU A 254 21.19 -6.27 -12.44
CA LEU A 254 20.44 -6.68 -13.62
C LEU A 254 21.05 -6.14 -14.92
N LYS A 255 21.45 -4.86 -14.93
CA LYS A 255 22.12 -4.27 -16.10
C LYS A 255 23.43 -4.99 -16.44
N ARG A 256 24.22 -5.35 -15.41
CA ARG A 256 25.45 -6.14 -15.59
C ARG A 256 25.15 -7.53 -16.13
N LEU A 257 24.17 -8.23 -15.55
CA LEU A 257 23.72 -9.54 -16.02
C LEU A 257 23.39 -9.52 -17.52
N LEU A 258 22.64 -8.51 -17.98
CA LEU A 258 22.29 -8.36 -19.40
C LEU A 258 23.55 -8.22 -20.26
N GLY A 259 24.54 -7.46 -19.81
CA GLY A 259 25.85 -7.37 -20.47
C GLY A 259 26.60 -8.71 -20.50
N ASP A 260 26.63 -9.41 -19.37
CA ASP A 260 27.35 -10.68 -19.22
C ASP A 260 26.77 -11.79 -20.11
N VAL A 261 25.45 -11.82 -20.29
CA VAL A 261 24.77 -12.79 -21.18
C VAL A 261 24.63 -12.31 -22.63
N GLY A 262 25.15 -11.11 -22.94
CA GLY A 262 25.08 -10.50 -24.27
C GLY A 262 23.66 -10.12 -24.72
N ALA A 263 22.71 -9.97 -23.79
CA ALA A 263 21.34 -9.57 -24.09
C ALA A 263 21.24 -8.04 -24.29
N PRO A 264 20.39 -7.57 -25.22
CA PRO A 264 20.17 -6.14 -25.38
C PRO A 264 19.48 -5.55 -24.15
N LEU A 265 19.80 -4.30 -23.81
CA LEU A 265 19.27 -3.62 -22.62
C LEU A 265 17.75 -3.41 -22.66
N ASP A 266 17.15 -3.39 -23.84
CA ASP A 266 15.71 -3.27 -24.08
C ASP A 266 15.02 -4.62 -24.31
N ILE A 267 15.68 -5.75 -24.05
CA ILE A 267 15.07 -7.08 -24.13
C ILE A 267 13.76 -7.13 -23.33
N SER A 268 12.72 -7.73 -23.92
CA SER A 268 11.46 -7.91 -23.22
C SER A 268 11.58 -8.98 -22.12
N ALA A 269 10.74 -8.89 -21.09
CA ALA A 269 10.70 -9.91 -20.05
C ALA A 269 10.33 -11.29 -20.60
N VAL A 270 9.52 -11.34 -21.66
CA VAL A 270 9.09 -12.57 -22.34
C VAL A 270 10.26 -13.20 -23.08
N ASP A 271 10.97 -12.41 -23.90
CA ASP A 271 12.10 -12.91 -24.69
C ASP A 271 13.25 -13.36 -23.79
N PHE A 272 13.53 -12.60 -22.72
CA PHE A 272 14.51 -13.01 -21.72
C PHE A 272 14.13 -14.35 -21.07
N THR A 273 12.85 -14.54 -20.72
CA THR A 273 12.39 -15.80 -20.13
C THR A 273 12.45 -16.95 -21.14
N ALA A 274 12.15 -16.72 -22.41
CA ALA A 274 12.23 -17.73 -23.45
C ALA A 274 13.69 -18.18 -23.70
N GLN A 275 14.62 -17.23 -23.75
CA GLN A 275 16.02 -17.49 -24.09
C GLN A 275 16.87 -17.93 -22.89
N TYR A 276 16.64 -17.34 -21.71
CA TYR A 276 17.48 -17.51 -20.52
C TYR A 276 16.71 -18.08 -19.31
N GLY A 277 15.37 -18.22 -19.38
CA GLY A 277 14.55 -18.70 -18.26
C GLY A 277 14.89 -20.10 -17.74
N PRO A 278 15.31 -21.08 -18.58
CA PRO A 278 15.78 -22.38 -18.09
C PRO A 278 17.13 -22.32 -17.35
N GLN A 279 17.87 -21.22 -17.47
CA GLN A 279 19.14 -21.06 -16.77
C GLN A 279 18.89 -20.75 -15.29
N CYS A 280 19.82 -21.20 -14.46
CA CYS A 280 19.89 -20.79 -13.07
C CYS A 280 20.88 -19.62 -12.91
N PHE A 281 20.68 -18.85 -11.85
CA PHE A 281 21.48 -17.68 -11.53
C PHE A 281 22.05 -17.79 -10.13
N ASP A 282 23.33 -17.46 -9.99
CA ASP A 282 23.96 -17.23 -8.71
C ASP A 282 23.72 -15.76 -8.33
N THR A 283 23.11 -15.53 -7.18
CA THR A 283 22.89 -14.19 -6.64
C THR A 283 23.78 -13.92 -5.44
N TYR A 284 24.23 -12.68 -5.34
CA TYR A 284 25.10 -12.21 -4.27
C TYR A 284 24.33 -11.17 -3.46
N LEU A 285 23.98 -11.54 -2.23
CA LEU A 285 23.19 -10.71 -1.32
C LEU A 285 24.11 -10.02 -0.35
N ARG A 286 24.00 -8.69 -0.23
CA ARG A 286 24.65 -7.97 0.85
C ARG A 286 23.90 -8.22 2.16
N THR A 287 24.60 -8.77 3.14
CA THR A 287 24.11 -8.94 4.51
C THR A 287 24.26 -7.65 5.30
N ARG A 288 23.72 -7.65 6.51
CA ARG A 288 23.81 -6.52 7.45
C ARG A 288 25.25 -6.05 7.68
N ASP A 289 26.19 -6.98 7.84
CA ASP A 289 27.58 -6.69 8.20
C ASP A 289 28.40 -6.18 7.00
N GLY A 290 27.74 -5.91 5.87
CA GLY A 290 28.37 -5.51 4.62
C GLY A 290 29.01 -6.68 3.86
N VAL A 291 28.93 -7.90 4.42
CA VAL A 291 29.45 -9.12 3.80
C VAL A 291 28.51 -9.57 2.68
N THR A 292 29.06 -10.20 1.65
CA THR A 292 28.27 -10.74 0.55
C THR A 292 28.06 -12.25 0.73
N LYS A 293 26.81 -12.69 0.76
CA LYS A 293 26.41 -14.11 0.79
C LYS A 293 25.96 -14.55 -0.59
N LYS A 294 26.53 -15.65 -1.08
CA LYS A 294 26.13 -16.27 -2.36
C LYS A 294 24.90 -17.17 -2.14
N SER A 295 23.91 -17.05 -3.01
CA SER A 295 22.82 -18.02 -3.17
C SER A 295 22.92 -18.60 -4.58
N GLU A 296 23.11 -19.91 -4.67
CA GLU A 296 23.43 -20.58 -5.93
C GLU A 296 22.19 -21.17 -6.59
N PHE A 297 22.27 -21.33 -7.91
CA PHE A 297 21.27 -22.04 -8.72
C PHE A 297 19.83 -21.52 -8.59
N GLU A 298 19.65 -20.19 -8.45
CA GLU A 298 18.33 -19.58 -8.35
C GLU A 298 17.63 -19.49 -9.70
N SER A 299 16.35 -19.86 -9.76
CA SER A 299 15.50 -19.51 -10.92
C SER A 299 15.27 -18.00 -10.99
N TRP A 300 14.98 -17.46 -12.18
CA TRP A 300 14.62 -16.03 -12.33
C TRP A 300 13.46 -15.60 -11.42
N ARG A 301 12.48 -16.49 -11.21
CA ARG A 301 11.36 -16.27 -10.28
C ARG A 301 11.84 -16.09 -8.83
N ARG A 302 12.92 -16.78 -8.43
CA ARG A 302 13.53 -16.63 -7.11
C ARG A 302 14.33 -15.34 -7.01
N VAL A 303 15.11 -14.98 -8.03
CA VAL A 303 15.84 -13.71 -8.12
C VAL A 303 14.91 -12.50 -7.93
N THR A 304 13.73 -12.54 -8.55
CA THR A 304 12.71 -11.48 -8.47
C THR A 304 11.77 -11.59 -7.26
N SER A 305 11.95 -12.58 -6.39
CA SER A 305 11.14 -12.73 -5.18
C SER A 305 11.66 -11.87 -4.02
N GLY A 306 10.81 -11.65 -3.01
CA GLY A 306 11.25 -11.11 -1.72
C GLY A 306 12.07 -12.14 -0.92
N SER A 307 12.63 -11.67 0.19
CA SER A 307 13.39 -12.49 1.14
C SER A 307 12.52 -13.62 1.72
N THR A 308 13.05 -14.82 1.87
CA THR A 308 12.42 -15.89 2.69
C THR A 308 12.51 -15.57 4.17
N VAL A 309 11.74 -16.29 4.99
CA VAL A 309 11.84 -16.21 6.46
C VAL A 309 13.26 -16.51 6.96
N SER A 310 13.96 -17.45 6.32
CA SER A 310 15.36 -17.76 6.64
C SER A 310 16.29 -16.59 6.31
N GLU A 311 16.18 -15.99 5.13
CA GLU A 311 16.96 -14.79 4.75
C GLU A 311 16.62 -13.60 5.65
N GLN A 312 15.36 -13.45 6.08
CA GLN A 312 14.97 -12.39 6.99
C GLN A 312 15.65 -12.50 8.36
N ARG A 313 15.88 -13.70 8.89
CA ARG A 313 16.63 -13.87 10.15
C ARG A 313 18.07 -13.41 10.02
N ASP A 314 18.69 -13.65 8.87
CA ASP A 314 20.06 -13.22 8.57
C ASP A 314 20.15 -11.70 8.28
N LEU A 315 19.05 -11.08 7.85
CA LEU A 315 18.97 -9.67 7.43
C LEU A 315 18.39 -8.71 8.48
N ASN A 316 17.57 -9.18 9.43
CA ASN A 316 16.84 -8.35 10.40
C ASN A 316 17.41 -8.41 11.81
N ASP A 317 18.31 -7.47 12.15
CA ASP A 317 18.44 -7.08 13.58
C ASP A 317 18.95 -5.65 13.84
N GLY A 318 18.44 -4.62 13.15
CA GLY A 318 18.68 -3.27 13.68
C GLY A 318 18.26 -2.01 12.92
N PHE A 319 18.04 -2.02 11.60
CA PHE A 319 17.78 -0.75 10.89
C PHE A 319 16.61 -0.76 9.88
N ARG A 320 16.11 -1.94 9.47
CA ARG A 320 14.98 -2.09 8.55
C ARG A 320 14.10 -3.28 8.91
N ARG A 321 13.50 -3.29 10.12
CA ARG A 321 12.62 -4.39 10.57
C ARG A 321 11.48 -4.71 9.59
N ASP A 322 11.15 -3.79 8.69
CA ASP A 322 10.00 -3.90 7.77
C ASP A 322 10.36 -4.16 6.29
N SER A 323 11.65 -4.25 5.93
CA SER A 323 12.06 -4.44 4.53
C SER A 323 12.33 -5.91 4.22
N THR A 324 11.50 -6.50 3.37
CA THR A 324 11.68 -7.86 2.84
C THR A 324 12.48 -7.91 1.54
N ASP A 325 13.16 -6.81 1.17
CA ASP A 325 13.91 -6.70 -0.07
C ASP A 325 15.26 -7.39 0.05
N ARG A 326 15.56 -8.25 -0.92
CA ARG A 326 16.86 -8.89 -1.06
C ARG A 326 17.82 -7.86 -1.65
N ASP A 327 18.80 -7.38 -0.88
CA ASP A 327 19.84 -6.46 -1.37
C ASP A 327 20.83 -7.20 -2.29
N ILE A 328 20.34 -7.62 -3.46
CA ILE A 328 21.12 -8.32 -4.47
C ILE A 328 22.03 -7.30 -5.15
N VAL A 329 23.34 -7.49 -5.01
CA VAL A 329 24.38 -6.60 -5.56
C VAL A 329 25.02 -7.15 -6.83
N GLU A 330 24.86 -8.45 -7.09
CA GLU A 330 25.35 -9.11 -8.29
C GLU A 330 24.48 -10.33 -8.63
N ILE A 331 24.27 -10.56 -9.93
CA ILE A 331 23.55 -11.71 -10.49
C ILE A 331 24.41 -12.26 -11.62
N LYS A 332 24.75 -13.56 -11.58
CA LYS A 332 25.55 -14.24 -12.60
C LYS A 332 24.83 -15.49 -13.10
N PRO A 333 24.96 -15.87 -14.37
CA PRO A 333 24.56 -17.21 -14.81
C PRO A 333 25.33 -18.26 -13.99
N SER A 334 24.63 -19.25 -13.45
CA SER A 334 25.27 -20.34 -12.70
C SER A 334 26.12 -21.19 -13.65
N THR A 335 27.36 -21.47 -13.27
CA THR A 335 28.18 -22.47 -13.96
C THR A 335 27.93 -23.84 -13.36
N PHE A 336 27.33 -24.76 -14.11
CA PHE A 336 27.33 -26.17 -13.71
C PHE A 336 28.77 -26.67 -13.68
N PRO A 337 29.19 -27.42 -12.64
CA PRO A 337 30.45 -28.14 -12.69
C PRO A 337 30.42 -29.01 -13.94
N LYS A 338 31.42 -28.88 -14.82
CA LYS A 338 31.60 -29.85 -15.92
C LYS A 338 31.75 -31.20 -15.24
N LEU A 339 30.74 -32.05 -15.35
CA LEU A 339 30.89 -33.48 -15.06
C LEU A 339 32.00 -33.97 -15.97
N GLN A 340 33.19 -34.18 -15.42
CA GLN A 340 34.23 -34.95 -16.08
C GLN A 340 33.71 -36.39 -16.09
N TRP A 341 33.14 -36.80 -17.22
CA TRP A 341 32.94 -38.21 -17.49
C TRP A 341 34.33 -38.77 -17.78
N SER A 342 34.91 -39.39 -16.75
CA SER A 342 36.14 -40.17 -16.84
C SER A 342 35.90 -41.49 -17.55
#